data_AF-A0A936BIA2-F1
#
_entry.id   AF-A0A936BIA2-F1
#
_cell.length_a   1.000
_cell.length_b   1.000
_cell.length_c   1.000
_cell.angle_alpha   90.00
_cell.angle_beta   90.00
_cell.angle_gamma   90.00
#
_symmetry.space_group_name_H-M   'P 1'
#
loop_
_entity.id
_entity.type
_entity.pdbx_description
1 polymer ?
#
loop_
_entity_poly.entity_id
_entity_poly.type
_entity_poly.pdbx_seq_one_letter_code
_entity_poly.pdbx_strand_id
1 'polypeptide(L)'
;MNWSENYSRYLFWIATGSIVVVLFLLVAGSFGRIGIDQKIFAEAVESSLDVVLKLGALAVVALLLPHVNRISKFKFGDAEVEFAKHISERANEQAAEIARLKTEIAQTNLTGNAGALAPITEMNTLRTRDEAPANAPTPELPQITIPGDPNKERFGGLAERDGYRLSVRFNSGYYDPIVSMELVVERTDGEPVEHYCRFFLHPTFVAREVTITPADGRCRMPLLVWGGFTVGVWVVGTETLLELDLEKARGAPLVIKKK
;
A
#
# COMPACT_ATOMS: atom_id res chain seq x y z
N MET A 1 29.50 -1.64 11.81
CA MET A 1 28.64 -1.95 12.97
C MET A 1 27.21 -1.60 12.55
N ASN A 2 26.39 -2.61 12.24
CA ASN A 2 25.18 -2.44 11.43
C ASN A 2 23.97 -2.06 12.30
N TRP A 3 23.52 -0.81 12.21
CA TRP A 3 22.49 -0.23 13.08
C TRP A 3 21.07 -0.77 12.81
N SER A 4 20.81 -1.28 11.60
CA SER A 4 19.48 -1.75 11.18
C SER A 4 19.10 -3.13 11.76
N GLU A 5 20.07 -4.02 11.96
CA GLU A 5 19.79 -5.38 12.46
C GLU A 5 19.46 -5.41 13.96
N ASN A 6 20.06 -4.51 14.74
CA ASN A 6 19.76 -4.43 16.18
C ASN A 6 18.41 -3.76 16.46
N TYR A 7 17.96 -2.85 15.60
CA TYR A 7 16.68 -2.15 15.76
C TYR A 7 15.47 -3.08 15.52
N SER A 8 15.57 -3.97 14.52
CA SER A 8 14.53 -4.97 14.23
C SER A 8 14.36 -5.98 15.37
N ARG A 9 15.46 -6.43 15.98
CA ARG A 9 15.41 -7.37 17.13
C ARG A 9 14.85 -6.71 18.39
N TYR A 10 15.09 -5.41 18.58
CA TYR A 10 14.57 -4.65 19.72
C TYR A 10 13.06 -4.39 19.59
N LEU A 11 12.59 -4.02 18.38
CA LEU A 11 11.17 -3.85 18.10
C LEU A 11 10.38 -5.17 18.21
N PHE A 12 10.98 -6.29 17.80
CA PHE A 12 10.37 -7.61 17.94
C PHE A 12 10.18 -8.02 19.42
N TRP A 13 11.15 -7.71 20.29
CA TRP A 13 11.03 -7.94 21.74
C TRP A 13 9.98 -7.07 22.41
N ILE A 14 9.85 -5.81 22.00
CA ILE A 14 8.82 -4.89 22.51
C ILE A 14 7.43 -5.33 22.05
N ALA A 15 7.27 -5.72 20.77
CA ALA A 15 5.99 -6.14 20.23
C ALA A 15 5.48 -7.44 20.88
N THR A 16 6.36 -8.45 21.03
CA THR A 16 5.97 -9.73 21.62
C THR A 16 5.72 -9.63 23.13
N GLY A 17 6.55 -8.87 23.86
CA GLY A 17 6.33 -8.61 25.28
C GLY A 17 5.03 -7.84 25.55
N SER A 18 4.72 -6.84 24.72
CA SER A 18 3.52 -6.00 24.90
C SER A 18 2.23 -6.78 24.61
N ILE A 19 2.22 -7.67 23.62
CA ILE A 19 1.04 -8.48 23.29
C ILE A 19 0.70 -9.44 24.44
N VAL A 20 1.69 -10.09 25.05
CA VAL A 20 1.47 -11.02 26.17
C VAL A 20 0.93 -10.26 27.40
N VAL A 21 1.47 -9.08 27.69
CA VAL A 21 1.01 -8.24 28.82
C VAL A 21 -0.42 -7.73 28.58
N VAL A 22 -0.75 -7.29 27.36
CA VAL A 22 -2.11 -6.82 27.03
C VAL A 22 -3.13 -7.96 27.09
N LEU A 23 -2.79 -9.15 26.59
CA LEU A 23 -3.67 -10.31 26.69
C LEU A 23 -3.91 -10.70 28.16
N PHE A 24 -2.86 -10.68 28.98
CA PHE A 24 -2.95 -10.97 30.41
C PHE A 24 -3.84 -9.96 31.15
N LEU A 25 -3.71 -8.66 30.84
CA LEU A 25 -4.52 -7.60 31.44
C LEU A 25 -5.99 -7.64 31.00
N LEU A 26 -6.27 -8.00 29.74
CA LEU A 26 -7.65 -8.16 29.25
C LEU A 26 -8.35 -9.35 29.90
N VAL A 27 -7.63 -10.47 30.07
CA VAL A 27 -8.15 -11.64 30.79
C VAL A 27 -8.39 -11.27 32.25
N ALA A 28 -7.41 -10.69 32.95
CA ALA A 28 -7.55 -10.30 34.36
C ALA A 28 -8.66 -9.26 34.61
N GLY A 29 -8.81 -8.27 33.72
CA GLY A 29 -9.83 -7.22 33.84
C GLY A 29 -11.26 -7.70 33.61
N SER A 30 -11.44 -8.76 32.81
CA SER A 30 -12.76 -9.36 32.56
C SER A 30 -13.30 -10.12 33.78
N PHE A 31 -12.41 -10.71 34.58
CA PHE A 31 -12.79 -11.51 35.75
C PHE A 31 -13.06 -10.69 37.01
N GLY A 32 -12.41 -9.53 37.17
CA GLY A 32 -12.65 -8.62 38.30
C GLY A 32 -14.09 -8.09 38.39
N ARG A 33 -14.86 -8.15 37.29
CA ARG A 33 -16.27 -7.70 37.25
C ARG A 33 -17.29 -8.78 37.57
N ILE A 34 -16.90 -10.06 37.62
CA ILE A 34 -17.87 -11.18 37.70
C ILE A 34 -17.94 -11.79 39.12
N GLY A 35 -17.14 -11.33 40.08
CA GLY A 35 -17.22 -11.82 41.47
C GLY A 35 -16.90 -13.31 41.60
N ILE A 36 -15.99 -13.82 40.77
CA ILE A 36 -15.54 -15.21 40.82
C ILE A 36 -14.59 -15.41 42.00
N ASP A 37 -14.78 -16.51 42.74
CA ASP A 37 -13.94 -16.93 43.86
C ASP A 37 -12.47 -17.06 43.44
N GLN A 38 -11.56 -16.44 44.20
CA GLN A 38 -10.12 -16.41 43.90
C GLN A 38 -9.49 -17.80 43.87
N LYS A 39 -10.06 -18.80 44.56
CA LYS A 39 -9.57 -20.19 44.48
C LYS A 39 -9.82 -20.84 43.13
N ILE A 40 -11.00 -20.61 42.54
CA ILE A 40 -11.36 -21.13 41.22
C ILE A 40 -10.51 -20.47 40.13
N PHE A 41 -10.18 -19.18 40.31
CA PHE A 41 -9.28 -18.47 39.42
C PHE A 41 -7.84 -19.03 39.44
N ALA A 42 -7.28 -19.34 40.62
CA ALA A 42 -5.93 -19.89 40.72
C ALA A 42 -5.80 -21.25 40.00
N GLU A 43 -6.76 -22.16 40.18
CA GLU A 43 -6.79 -23.46 39.49
C GLU A 43 -7.04 -23.31 37.97
N ALA A 44 -7.90 -22.37 37.57
CA ALA A 44 -8.14 -22.08 36.16
C ALA A 44 -6.92 -21.44 35.48
N VAL A 45 -6.17 -20.58 36.18
CA VAL A 45 -4.94 -19.96 35.67
C VAL A 45 -3.85 -21.00 35.48
N GLU A 46 -3.64 -21.93 36.42
CA GLU A 46 -2.65 -23.01 36.22
C GLU A 46 -2.99 -23.90 35.01
N SER A 47 -4.27 -24.24 34.84
CA SER A 47 -4.74 -25.02 33.67
C SER A 47 -4.60 -24.26 32.35
N SER A 48 -4.87 -22.96 32.35
CA SER A 48 -4.80 -22.14 31.13
C SER A 48 -3.38 -21.67 30.80
N LEU A 49 -2.48 -21.61 31.77
CA LEU A 49 -1.06 -21.29 31.54
C LEU A 49 -0.39 -22.32 30.64
N ASP A 50 -0.68 -23.61 30.85
CA ASP A 50 -0.19 -24.69 30.00
C ASP A 50 -0.72 -24.60 28.56
N VAL A 51 -2.00 -24.24 28.39
CA VAL A 51 -2.61 -24.03 27.07
C VAL A 51 -2.01 -22.81 26.36
N VAL A 52 -1.83 -21.69 27.08
CA VAL A 52 -1.23 -20.46 26.54
C VAL A 52 0.24 -20.68 26.18
N LEU A 53 1.00 -21.42 27.00
CA LEU A 53 2.38 -21.80 26.70
C LEU A 53 2.45 -22.71 25.46
N LYS A 54 1.55 -23.68 25.32
CA LYS A 54 1.47 -24.56 24.14
C LYS A 54 1.14 -23.79 22.86
N LEU A 55 0.18 -22.87 22.91
CA LEU A 55 -0.17 -22.02 21.77
C LEU A 55 0.94 -21.03 21.43
N GLY A 56 1.60 -20.45 22.43
CA GLY A 56 2.77 -19.60 22.24
C GLY A 56 3.93 -20.33 21.59
N ALA A 57 4.24 -21.55 22.04
CA ALA A 57 5.27 -22.40 21.43
C ALA A 57 4.94 -22.73 19.97
N LEU A 58 3.67 -23.05 19.66
CA LEU A 58 3.22 -23.32 18.30
C LEU A 58 3.39 -22.10 17.38
N ALA A 59 3.05 -20.90 17.87
CA ALA A 59 3.18 -19.65 17.13
C ALA A 59 4.66 -19.31 16.86
N VAL A 60 5.55 -19.54 17.83
CA VAL A 60 7.01 -19.34 17.64
C VAL A 60 7.55 -20.32 16.60
N VAL A 61 7.13 -21.59 16.61
CA VAL A 61 7.51 -22.57 15.58
C VAL A 61 7.00 -22.15 14.20
N ALA A 62 5.75 -21.70 14.09
CA ALA A 62 5.17 -21.18 12.84
C ALA A 62 5.94 -19.97 12.28
N LEU A 63 6.44 -19.10 13.16
CA LEU A 63 7.18 -17.91 12.77
C LEU A 63 8.63 -18.21 12.37
N LEU A 64 9.22 -19.27 12.94
CA LEU A 64 10.57 -19.73 12.63
C LEU A 64 10.61 -20.68 11.42
N LEU A 65 9.51 -21.37 11.10
CA LEU A 65 9.40 -22.31 9.97
C LEU A 65 9.96 -21.79 8.62
N PRO A 66 9.75 -20.53 8.20
CA PRO A 66 10.30 -20.01 6.93
C PRO A 66 11.83 -19.86 6.93
N HIS A 67 12.46 -19.80 8.11
CA HIS A 67 13.91 -19.59 8.26
C HIS A 67 14.66 -20.89 8.59
N VAL A 68 13.94 -21.98 8.84
CA VAL A 68 14.50 -23.23 9.37
C VAL A 68 14.17 -24.40 8.44
N ASN A 69 14.62 -24.33 7.18
CA ASN A 69 14.46 -25.40 6.17
C ASN A 69 15.28 -26.69 6.46
N ARG A 70 15.68 -26.95 7.71
CA ARG A 70 16.61 -28.06 8.04
C ARG A 70 16.34 -28.85 9.33
N ILE A 71 15.29 -28.56 10.09
CA ILE A 71 15.00 -29.32 11.31
C ILE A 71 13.91 -30.36 11.02
N SER A 72 14.29 -31.63 11.02
CA SER A 72 13.40 -32.77 10.71
C SER A 72 12.68 -33.34 11.94
N LYS A 73 13.17 -33.04 13.15
CA LYS A 73 12.59 -33.50 14.43
C LYS A 73 12.70 -32.40 15.49
N PHE A 74 11.60 -32.12 16.18
CA PHE A 74 11.59 -31.22 17.34
C PHE A 74 10.95 -31.94 18.52
N LYS A 75 11.64 -31.95 19.67
CA LYS A 75 11.19 -32.60 20.90
C LYS A 75 10.93 -31.55 21.96
N PHE A 76 9.74 -31.52 22.52
CA PHE A 76 9.37 -30.60 23.60
C PHE A 76 8.70 -31.39 24.74
N GLY A 77 9.43 -31.57 25.84
CA GLY A 77 9.04 -32.49 26.91
C GLY A 77 8.94 -33.92 26.40
N ASP A 78 7.82 -34.59 26.70
CA ASP A 78 7.52 -35.96 26.27
C ASP A 78 6.86 -36.04 24.87
N ALA A 79 6.58 -34.90 24.24
CA ALA A 79 5.99 -34.85 22.91
C ALA A 79 7.08 -34.75 21.82
N GLU A 80 7.11 -35.74 20.91
CA GLU A 80 7.93 -35.73 19.71
C GLU A 80 7.04 -35.49 18.49
N VAL A 81 7.30 -34.43 17.73
CA VAL A 81 6.53 -34.08 16.52
C VAL A 81 7.43 -34.24 15.30
N GLU A 82 7.12 -35.23 14.45
CA GLU A 82 7.80 -35.47 13.17
C GLU A 82 7.10 -34.68 12.05
N PHE A 83 7.70 -33.56 11.65
CA PHE A 83 7.15 -32.66 10.61
C PHE A 83 7.51 -33.08 9.18
N ALA A 84 8.45 -34.01 9.01
CA ALA A 84 9.14 -34.23 7.74
C ALA A 84 8.30 -34.92 6.64
N LYS A 85 7.29 -35.73 7.00
CA LYS A 85 6.60 -36.57 6.01
C LYS A 85 5.38 -35.92 5.38
N HIS A 86 4.50 -35.31 6.17
CA HIS A 86 3.24 -34.77 5.63
C HIS A 86 3.39 -33.40 4.94
N ILE A 87 4.37 -32.59 5.30
CA ILE A 87 4.57 -31.27 4.67
C ILE A 87 5.24 -31.42 3.30
N SER A 88 6.16 -32.38 3.15
CA SER A 88 6.83 -32.63 1.87
C SER A 88 5.89 -33.25 0.84
N GLU A 89 4.98 -34.14 1.26
CA GLU A 89 3.92 -34.68 0.38
C GLU A 89 3.01 -33.57 -0.14
N ARG A 90 2.50 -32.68 0.72
CA ARG A 90 1.64 -31.56 0.30
C ARG A 90 2.36 -30.52 -0.55
N ALA A 91 3.62 -30.21 -0.25
CA ALA A 91 4.41 -29.29 -1.05
C ALA A 91 4.65 -29.83 -2.47
N ASN A 92 4.89 -31.13 -2.61
CA ASN A 92 5.04 -31.79 -3.91
C ASN A 92 3.73 -31.85 -4.69
N GLU A 93 2.59 -32.11 -4.02
CA GLU A 93 1.27 -32.06 -4.65
C GLU A 93 0.94 -30.65 -5.18
N GLN A 94 1.17 -29.60 -4.37
CA GLN A 94 0.96 -28.22 -4.80
C GLN A 94 1.89 -27.80 -5.94
N ALA A 95 3.15 -28.24 -5.92
CA ALA A 95 4.08 -27.98 -7.01
C ALA A 95 3.62 -28.65 -8.33
N ALA A 96 3.07 -29.86 -8.24
CA ALA A 96 2.51 -30.56 -9.40
C ALA A 96 1.24 -29.88 -9.94
N GLU A 97 0.38 -29.37 -9.06
CA GLU A 97 -0.82 -28.61 -9.45
C GLU A 97 -0.46 -27.28 -10.13
N ILE A 98 0.53 -26.54 -9.59
CA ILE A 98 1.04 -25.31 -10.21
C ILE A 98 1.64 -25.60 -11.59
N ALA A 99 2.37 -26.71 -11.74
CA ALA A 99 2.92 -27.11 -13.04
C ALA A 99 1.82 -27.42 -14.06
N ARG A 100 0.76 -28.13 -13.64
CA ARG A 100 -0.42 -28.40 -14.48
C ARG A 100 -1.13 -27.12 -14.91
N LEU A 101 -1.43 -26.22 -13.98
CA LEU A 101 -2.10 -24.94 -14.27
C LEU A 101 -1.27 -24.07 -15.23
N LYS A 102 0.06 -24.06 -15.08
CA LYS A 102 0.95 -23.35 -16.02
C LYS A 102 0.87 -23.93 -17.44
N THR A 103 0.83 -25.24 -17.59
CA THR A 103 0.70 -25.90 -18.90
C THR A 103 -0.69 -25.64 -19.51
N GLU A 104 -1.74 -25.66 -18.69
CA GLU A 104 -3.11 -25.37 -19.13
C GLU A 104 -3.26 -23.91 -19.60
N ILE A 105 -2.67 -22.95 -18.90
CA ILE A 105 -2.62 -21.54 -19.34
C ILE A 105 -1.85 -21.41 -20.66
N ALA A 106 -0.71 -22.10 -20.81
CA ALA A 106 0.09 -22.05 -22.03
C ALA A 106 -0.65 -22.65 -23.26
N GLN A 107 -1.42 -23.71 -23.06
CA GLN A 107 -2.23 -24.33 -24.13
C GLN A 107 -3.50 -23.55 -24.45
N THR A 108 -4.11 -22.90 -23.45
CA THR A 108 -5.27 -22.02 -23.65
C THR A 108 -4.90 -20.82 -24.52
N ASN A 109 -3.69 -20.29 -24.35
CA ASN A 109 -3.14 -19.20 -25.17
C ASN A 109 -2.85 -19.59 -26.64
N LEU A 110 -2.86 -20.88 -27.01
CA LEU A 110 -2.55 -21.36 -28.36
C LEU A 110 -3.79 -21.78 -29.17
N THR A 111 -4.93 -22.04 -28.53
CA THR A 111 -6.08 -22.71 -29.19
C THR A 111 -7.42 -21.99 -29.11
N GLY A 112 -7.51 -20.87 -28.38
CA GLY A 112 -8.75 -20.11 -28.24
C GLY A 112 -8.55 -18.64 -28.55
N ASN A 113 -9.25 -18.15 -29.56
CA ASN A 113 -9.58 -16.74 -29.81
C ASN A 113 -8.55 -15.69 -29.33
N ALA A 114 -7.83 -15.11 -30.30
CA ALA A 114 -7.07 -13.86 -30.17
C ALA A 114 -7.97 -12.62 -29.89
N GLY A 115 -9.07 -12.79 -29.17
CA GLY A 115 -9.98 -11.74 -28.73
C GLY A 115 -10.43 -12.03 -27.31
N ALA A 116 -10.09 -11.12 -26.39
CA ALA A 116 -10.40 -11.17 -24.96
C ALA A 116 -9.51 -12.10 -24.11
N LEU A 117 -8.26 -11.69 -23.91
CA LEU A 117 -7.59 -11.53 -22.61
C LEU A 117 -6.14 -11.15 -22.89
N ALA A 118 -5.94 -9.91 -23.35
CA ALA A 118 -4.61 -9.34 -23.36
C ALA A 118 -4.13 -9.16 -21.91
N PRO A 119 -2.82 -9.38 -21.62
CA PRO A 119 -2.26 -9.11 -20.32
C PRO A 119 -2.44 -7.63 -19.97
N ILE A 120 -2.69 -7.35 -18.69
CA ILE A 120 -2.80 -6.01 -18.06
C ILE A 120 -1.57 -5.09 -18.30
N THR A 121 -0.59 -5.56 -19.07
CA THR A 121 0.47 -4.80 -19.75
C THR A 121 -0.08 -3.85 -20.83
N GLU A 122 -1.39 -3.92 -21.15
CA GLU A 122 -2.05 -3.06 -22.14
C GLU A 122 -2.41 -1.65 -21.64
N MET A 123 -2.11 -1.28 -20.39
CA MET A 123 -2.18 0.13 -19.96
C MET A 123 -1.11 1.01 -20.60
N ASN A 124 -0.12 0.44 -21.30
CA ASN A 124 1.01 1.18 -21.85
C ASN A 124 1.05 1.25 -23.39
N THR A 125 0.12 0.63 -24.11
CA THR A 125 0.21 0.49 -25.59
C THR A 125 -0.93 1.12 -26.39
N LEU A 126 -1.93 1.77 -25.77
CA LEU A 126 -2.85 2.70 -26.46
C LEU A 126 -2.27 4.14 -26.56
N ARG A 127 -0.96 4.27 -26.79
CA ARG A 127 -0.22 5.56 -26.83
C ARG A 127 0.41 5.88 -28.18
N THR A 128 -0.21 5.48 -29.27
CA THR A 128 0.22 5.92 -30.61
C THR A 128 -0.98 6.43 -31.39
N ARG A 129 -1.25 7.73 -31.24
CA ARG A 129 -1.70 8.45 -32.45
C ARG A 129 -1.16 9.84 -32.67
N ASP A 130 -0.61 10.54 -31.68
CA ASP A 130 0.17 11.75 -31.96
C ASP A 130 1.26 11.95 -30.90
N GLU A 131 2.51 11.64 -31.23
CA GLU A 131 3.71 11.77 -30.39
C GLU A 131 4.08 13.23 -30.01
N ALA A 132 3.21 14.21 -30.28
CA ALA A 132 3.60 15.61 -30.41
C ALA A 132 3.43 16.58 -29.20
N PRO A 133 2.94 16.23 -27.99
CA PRO A 133 2.96 17.17 -26.86
C PRO A 133 3.87 16.79 -25.69
N ALA A 134 4.49 15.60 -25.69
CA ALA A 134 5.45 15.24 -24.65
C ALA A 134 6.67 16.19 -24.64
N ASN A 135 7.02 16.74 -25.80
CA ASN A 135 8.16 17.64 -25.98
C ASN A 135 7.79 19.14 -25.90
N ALA A 136 6.55 19.49 -25.54
CA ALA A 136 6.21 20.89 -25.32
C ALA A 136 7.11 21.49 -24.22
N PRO A 137 7.71 22.68 -24.46
CA PRO A 137 8.60 23.31 -23.50
C PRO A 137 7.85 23.57 -22.20
N THR A 138 8.37 23.07 -21.08
CA THR A 138 7.80 23.31 -19.76
C THR A 138 7.79 24.81 -19.48
N PRO A 139 6.69 25.38 -18.95
CA PRO A 139 6.65 26.78 -18.56
C PRO A 139 7.72 27.07 -17.52
N GLU A 140 8.30 28.27 -17.56
CA GLU A 140 9.24 28.72 -16.54
C GLU A 140 8.50 28.92 -15.21
N LEU A 141 8.81 28.07 -14.23
CA LEU A 141 8.23 28.15 -12.90
C LEU A 141 9.08 29.06 -11.99
N PRO A 142 8.47 29.76 -11.02
CA PRO A 142 9.19 30.48 -9.97
C PRO A 142 10.21 29.59 -9.25
N GLN A 143 11.18 30.21 -8.58
CA GLN A 143 12.16 29.48 -7.76
C GLN A 143 11.50 28.78 -6.57
N ILE A 144 12.11 27.70 -6.09
CA ILE A 144 11.64 26.97 -4.92
C ILE A 144 11.85 27.84 -3.68
N THR A 145 10.77 28.22 -3.01
CA THR A 145 10.78 29.02 -1.76
C THR A 145 10.61 28.15 -0.52
N ILE A 146 9.95 26.98 -0.64
CA ILE A 146 9.59 26.09 0.47
C ILE A 146 10.27 24.72 0.24
N PRO A 147 11.42 24.44 0.88
CA PRO A 147 12.20 23.22 0.60
C PRO A 147 11.45 21.91 0.89
N GLY A 148 10.58 21.90 1.90
CA GLY A 148 9.78 20.73 2.27
C GLY A 148 8.49 20.56 1.49
N ASP A 149 8.19 21.46 0.55
CA ASP A 149 7.11 21.32 -0.43
C ASP A 149 7.46 22.12 -1.70
N PRO A 150 8.35 21.58 -2.56
CA PRO A 150 8.97 22.33 -3.64
C PRO A 150 8.04 22.83 -4.76
N ASN A 151 6.77 22.45 -4.76
CA ASN A 151 5.77 22.91 -5.72
C ASN A 151 4.88 24.03 -5.16
N LYS A 152 4.95 24.27 -3.85
CA LYS A 152 4.15 25.27 -3.16
C LYS A 152 4.41 26.66 -3.74
N GLU A 153 3.35 27.39 -4.07
CA GLU A 153 3.35 28.76 -4.61
C GLU A 153 4.02 28.92 -5.99
N ARG A 154 4.31 27.83 -6.71
CA ARG A 154 4.98 27.89 -8.03
C ARG A 154 4.02 27.81 -9.20
N PHE A 155 2.78 27.38 -8.97
CA PHE A 155 1.76 27.22 -10.00
C PHE A 155 0.64 28.26 -9.86
N GLY A 156 0.92 29.31 -9.09
CA GLY A 156 0.02 30.43 -8.84
C GLY A 156 -1.04 30.17 -7.77
N GLY A 157 -0.91 29.10 -6.95
CA GLY A 157 -1.66 28.94 -5.70
C GLY A 157 -3.16 28.65 -5.80
N LEU A 158 -3.71 28.47 -7.00
CA LEU A 158 -5.15 28.24 -7.21
C LEU A 158 -5.39 26.87 -7.84
N ALA A 159 -6.29 26.09 -7.22
CA ALA A 159 -6.72 24.80 -7.76
C ALA A 159 -7.71 24.95 -8.93
N GLU A 160 -8.22 26.16 -9.17
CA GLU A 160 -9.16 26.48 -10.25
C GLU A 160 -8.74 27.78 -10.92
N ARG A 161 -8.57 27.76 -12.24
CA ARG A 161 -8.15 28.90 -13.07
C ARG A 161 -8.51 28.65 -14.54
N ASP A 162 -8.83 29.71 -15.28
CA ASP A 162 -9.09 29.70 -16.74
C ASP A 162 -10.12 28.66 -17.22
N GLY A 163 -11.12 28.35 -16.39
CA GLY A 163 -12.13 27.35 -16.72
C GLY A 163 -11.70 25.90 -16.46
N TYR A 164 -10.55 25.68 -15.80
CA TYR A 164 -10.08 24.36 -15.37
C TYR A 164 -10.06 24.24 -13.85
N ARG A 165 -10.27 23.03 -13.35
CA ARG A 165 -10.23 22.67 -11.92
C ARG A 165 -9.39 21.42 -11.70
N LEU A 166 -8.41 21.52 -10.80
CA LEU A 166 -7.70 20.40 -10.22
C LEU A 166 -8.35 20.00 -8.89
N SER A 167 -8.72 18.74 -8.76
CA SER A 167 -9.32 18.18 -7.56
C SER A 167 -8.66 16.84 -7.18
N VAL A 168 -8.93 16.38 -5.96
CA VAL A 168 -8.46 15.09 -5.46
C VAL A 168 -9.63 14.29 -4.89
N ARG A 169 -9.61 12.98 -5.12
CA ARG A 169 -10.53 12.00 -4.54
C ARG A 169 -9.73 11.00 -3.72
N PHE A 170 -10.03 10.89 -2.44
CA PHE A 170 -9.41 9.88 -1.57
C PHE A 170 -10.26 8.61 -1.60
N ASN A 171 -9.64 7.47 -1.91
CA ASN A 171 -10.33 6.19 -1.97
C ASN A 171 -10.42 5.58 -0.57
N SER A 172 -11.57 4.98 -0.25
CA SER A 172 -11.77 4.23 1.00
C SER A 172 -11.05 2.88 0.92
N GLY A 173 -9.79 2.88 1.33
CA GLY A 173 -8.90 1.72 1.26
C GLY A 173 -7.55 2.12 1.82
N TYR A 174 -7.53 2.44 3.10
CA TYR A 174 -6.33 2.91 3.80
C TYR A 174 -5.56 1.71 4.33
N TYR A 175 -4.32 1.55 3.87
CA TYR A 175 -3.32 0.76 4.56
C TYR A 175 -2.42 1.76 5.27
N ASP A 176 -2.85 2.31 6.41
CA ASP A 176 -2.05 3.26 7.21
C ASP A 176 -0.59 2.75 7.31
N PRO A 177 0.41 3.49 6.78
CA PRO A 177 0.43 4.92 6.46
C PRO A 177 0.16 5.35 5.00
N ILE A 178 -0.23 4.44 4.12
CA ILE A 178 -0.43 4.66 2.68
C ILE A 178 -1.91 4.95 2.37
N VAL A 179 -2.12 6.03 1.61
CA VAL A 179 -3.41 6.49 1.11
C VAL A 179 -3.46 6.34 -0.41
N SER A 180 -4.51 5.69 -0.91
CA SER A 180 -4.86 5.74 -2.32
C SER A 180 -5.71 6.96 -2.65
N MET A 181 -5.34 7.67 -3.69
CA MET A 181 -6.10 8.82 -4.18
C MET A 181 -6.06 8.93 -5.71
N GLU A 182 -6.94 9.72 -6.27
CA GLU A 182 -6.97 10.08 -7.68
C GLU A 182 -6.99 11.60 -7.82
N LEU A 183 -6.04 12.15 -8.57
CA LEU A 183 -6.06 13.54 -9.00
C LEU A 183 -6.87 13.65 -10.29
N VAL A 184 -7.72 14.67 -10.37
CA VAL A 184 -8.62 14.87 -11.51
C VAL A 184 -8.53 16.32 -11.97
N VAL A 185 -8.23 16.51 -13.24
CA VAL A 185 -8.36 17.79 -13.95
C VAL A 185 -9.59 17.72 -14.84
N GLU A 186 -10.50 18.67 -14.67
CA GLU A 186 -11.73 18.80 -15.45
C GLU A 186 -11.99 20.27 -15.78
N ARG A 187 -12.83 20.55 -16.79
CA ARG A 187 -13.32 21.91 -17.01
C ARG A 187 -14.47 22.26 -16.07
N THR A 188 -14.56 23.52 -15.70
CA THR A 188 -15.57 24.03 -14.76
C THR A 188 -16.93 24.27 -15.41
N ASP A 189 -16.96 24.46 -16.74
CA ASP A 189 -18.18 24.57 -17.57
C ASP A 189 -18.78 23.21 -17.92
N GLY A 190 -18.09 22.10 -17.60
CA GLY A 190 -18.52 20.74 -17.89
C GLY A 190 -18.11 20.22 -19.27
N GLU A 191 -17.45 21.04 -20.09
CA GLU A 191 -16.90 20.62 -21.37
C GLU A 191 -15.72 19.64 -21.19
N PRO A 192 -15.42 18.78 -22.17
CA PRO A 192 -14.30 17.86 -22.06
C PRO A 192 -12.96 18.61 -22.06
N VAL A 193 -12.00 18.10 -21.28
CA VAL A 193 -10.60 18.51 -21.39
C VAL A 193 -10.02 17.93 -22.68
N GLU A 194 -9.62 18.81 -23.60
CA GLU A 194 -9.03 18.43 -24.90
C GLU A 194 -7.49 18.38 -24.87
N HIS A 195 -6.89 19.07 -23.90
CA HIS A 195 -5.44 19.22 -23.79
C HIS A 195 -4.81 18.23 -22.81
N TYR A 196 -3.57 17.83 -23.07
CA TYR A 196 -2.78 17.02 -22.15
C TYR A 196 -2.56 17.75 -20.83
N CYS A 197 -2.52 17.00 -19.73
CA CYS A 197 -2.20 17.55 -18.42
C CYS A 197 -0.84 17.03 -17.97
N ARG A 198 0.11 17.94 -17.74
CA ARG A 198 1.41 17.61 -17.13
C ARG A 198 1.33 17.87 -15.63
N PHE A 199 1.37 16.80 -14.86
CA PHE A 199 1.37 16.83 -13.39
C PHE A 199 2.81 16.95 -12.88
N PHE A 200 3.03 17.85 -11.93
CA PHE A 200 4.29 18.07 -11.22
C PHE A 200 4.12 17.58 -9.78
N LEU A 201 4.86 16.53 -9.45
CA LEU A 201 4.80 15.83 -8.17
C LEU A 201 5.97 16.22 -7.27
N HIS A 202 5.89 15.82 -6.01
CA HIS A 202 6.96 16.03 -5.06
C HIS A 202 8.25 15.30 -5.50
N PRO A 203 9.47 15.82 -5.23
CA PRO A 203 10.72 15.17 -5.68
C PRO A 203 11.00 13.78 -5.13
N THR A 204 10.23 13.32 -4.13
CA THR A 204 10.29 11.95 -3.58
C THR A 204 9.67 10.90 -4.51
N PHE A 205 8.87 11.32 -5.51
CA PHE A 205 8.39 10.41 -6.54
C PHE A 205 9.50 10.16 -7.57
N VAL A 206 9.59 8.91 -8.06
CA VAL A 206 10.52 8.54 -9.13
C VAL A 206 10.24 9.35 -10.40
N ALA A 207 8.97 9.43 -10.78
CA ALA A 207 8.50 10.31 -11.84
C ALA A 207 8.01 11.63 -11.23
N ARG A 208 8.84 12.68 -11.34
CA ARG A 208 8.49 14.03 -10.84
C ARG A 208 7.51 14.75 -11.74
N GLU A 209 7.49 14.39 -13.02
CA GLU A 209 6.60 14.95 -14.02
C GLU A 209 5.92 13.81 -14.78
N VAL A 210 4.59 13.88 -14.89
CA VAL A 210 3.79 12.86 -15.58
C VAL A 210 2.81 13.56 -16.50
N THR A 211 2.91 13.29 -17.81
CA THR A 211 1.94 13.80 -18.79
C THR A 211 0.85 12.76 -19.03
N ILE A 212 -0.39 13.18 -18.85
CA ILE A 212 -1.60 12.37 -19.01
C ILE A 212 -2.42 12.91 -20.18
N THR A 213 -2.79 12.01 -21.09
CA THR A 213 -3.77 12.29 -22.14
C THR A 213 -5.18 12.26 -21.53
N PRO A 214 -6.05 13.23 -21.84
CA PRO A 214 -7.43 13.19 -21.37
C PRO A 214 -8.14 11.91 -21.83
N ALA A 215 -8.94 11.34 -20.94
CA ALA A 215 -9.85 10.24 -21.21
C ALA A 215 -11.21 10.58 -20.58
N ASP A 216 -12.30 10.31 -21.30
CA ASP A 216 -13.66 10.72 -20.90
C ASP A 216 -13.76 12.22 -20.55
N GLY A 217 -13.05 13.06 -21.29
CA GLY A 217 -13.02 14.51 -21.07
C GLY A 217 -12.31 14.96 -19.79
N ARG A 218 -11.49 14.12 -19.16
CA ARG A 218 -10.74 14.46 -17.93
C ARG A 218 -9.32 13.91 -17.97
N CYS A 219 -8.38 14.58 -17.32
CA CYS A 219 -7.10 13.96 -16.98
C CYS A 219 -7.19 13.36 -15.58
N ARG A 220 -7.05 12.04 -15.46
CA ARG A 220 -7.08 11.33 -14.18
C ARG A 220 -5.73 10.70 -13.90
N MET A 221 -5.23 10.86 -12.68
CA MET A 221 -3.97 10.27 -12.25
C MET A 221 -4.11 9.61 -10.88
N PRO A 222 -4.17 8.26 -10.83
CA PRO A 222 -4.17 7.54 -9.56
C PRO A 222 -2.78 7.59 -8.91
N LEU A 223 -2.74 7.73 -7.59
CA LEU A 223 -1.51 7.80 -6.80
C LEU A 223 -1.66 7.06 -5.47
N LEU A 224 -0.52 6.57 -4.97
CA LEU A 224 -0.36 6.12 -3.59
C LEU A 224 0.58 7.09 -2.88
N VAL A 225 0.14 7.64 -1.74
CA VAL A 225 0.88 8.66 -1.02
C VAL A 225 0.86 8.38 0.48
N TRP A 226 1.88 8.85 1.21
CA TRP A 226 2.00 8.66 2.66
C TRP A 226 2.01 9.97 3.45
N GLY A 227 1.86 11.12 2.77
CA GLY A 227 1.88 12.44 3.40
C GLY A 227 1.35 13.53 2.45
N GLY A 228 1.11 14.71 3.02
CA GLY A 228 0.68 15.90 2.28
C GLY A 228 1.82 16.59 1.55
N PHE A 229 1.52 17.14 0.38
CA PHE A 229 2.39 17.99 -0.44
C PHE A 229 1.54 18.77 -1.44
N THR A 230 2.13 19.73 -2.14
CA THR A 230 1.47 20.50 -3.20
C THR A 230 1.71 19.86 -4.56
N VAL A 231 0.63 19.68 -5.31
CA VAL A 231 0.66 19.22 -6.70
C VAL A 231 0.48 20.42 -7.61
N GLY A 232 1.37 20.56 -8.59
CA GLY A 232 1.20 21.47 -9.71
C GLY A 232 0.65 20.75 -10.93
N VAL A 233 -0.16 21.42 -11.73
CA VAL A 233 -0.58 20.94 -13.05
C VAL A 233 -0.46 22.05 -14.07
N TRP A 234 0.08 21.70 -15.24
CA TRP A 234 0.02 22.53 -16.44
C TRP A 234 -0.87 21.87 -17.49
N VAL A 235 -1.83 22.63 -18.02
CA VAL A 235 -2.65 22.21 -19.16
C VAL A 235 -1.90 22.55 -20.44
N VAL A 236 -1.29 21.54 -21.06
CA VAL A 236 -0.31 21.68 -22.15
C VAL A 236 -0.94 22.36 -23.37
N GLY A 237 -0.27 23.39 -23.89
CA GLY A 237 -0.78 24.22 -25.00
C GLY A 237 -1.59 25.43 -24.52
N THR A 238 -1.73 25.62 -23.22
CA THR A 238 -2.32 26.81 -22.59
C THR A 238 -1.33 27.47 -21.62
N GLU A 239 -1.65 28.65 -21.11
CA GLU A 239 -0.92 29.30 -20.01
C GLU A 239 -1.43 28.87 -18.62
N THR A 240 -2.40 27.94 -18.57
CA THR A 240 -3.09 27.59 -17.33
C THR A 240 -2.24 26.69 -16.46
N LEU A 241 -1.88 27.24 -15.29
CA LEU A 241 -1.24 26.54 -14.18
C LEU A 241 -2.23 26.41 -13.02
N LEU A 242 -2.34 25.20 -12.47
CA LEU A 242 -3.20 24.86 -11.34
C LEU A 242 -2.33 24.34 -10.19
N GLU A 243 -2.71 24.68 -8.96
CA GLU A 243 -2.01 24.29 -7.74
C GLU A 243 -2.98 23.73 -6.71
N LEU A 244 -2.72 22.52 -6.21
CA LEU A 244 -3.52 21.89 -5.17
C LEU A 244 -2.65 21.47 -3.99
N ASP A 245 -2.89 22.07 -2.84
CA ASP A 245 -2.32 21.66 -1.56
C ASP A 245 -3.15 20.50 -0.97
N LEU A 246 -2.55 19.30 -0.92
CA LEU A 246 -3.23 18.10 -0.44
C LEU A 246 -3.53 18.15 1.06
N GLU A 247 -2.77 18.90 1.87
CA GLU A 247 -3.02 19.06 3.31
C GLU A 247 -4.32 19.84 3.54
N LYS A 248 -4.61 20.78 2.64
CA LYS A 248 -5.82 21.63 2.69
C LYS A 248 -6.99 21.06 1.91
N ALA A 249 -6.80 19.95 1.19
CA ALA A 249 -7.84 19.35 0.38
C ALA A 249 -9.01 18.84 1.23
N ARG A 250 -10.23 19.06 0.73
CA ARG A 250 -11.45 18.58 1.38
C ARG A 250 -11.44 17.05 1.45
N GLY A 251 -11.71 16.51 2.63
CA GLY A 251 -11.74 15.06 2.85
C GLY A 251 -10.35 14.41 3.01
N ALA A 252 -9.26 15.20 3.06
CA ALA A 252 -7.93 14.65 3.30
C ALA A 252 -7.85 13.90 4.64
N PRO A 253 -7.34 12.65 4.65
CA PRO A 253 -7.10 11.87 5.87
C PRO A 253 -6.09 12.54 6.79
N LEU A 254 -6.09 12.14 8.07
CA LEU A 254 -5.17 12.72 9.07
C LEU A 254 -3.69 12.52 8.71
N VAL A 255 -3.32 11.38 8.11
CA VAL A 255 -1.94 11.13 7.67
C VAL A 255 -1.49 12.08 6.57
N ILE A 256 -2.42 12.62 5.77
CA ILE A 256 -2.12 13.64 4.75
C ILE A 256 -2.03 15.03 5.37
N LYS A 257 -2.79 15.31 6.42
CA LYS A 257 -2.81 16.61 7.11
C LYS A 257 -1.68 16.82 8.12
N LYS A 258 -1.03 15.74 8.55
CA LYS A 258 0.06 15.79 9.53
C LYS A 258 1.38 15.65 8.80
N LYS A 259 2.21 16.69 8.91
CA LYS A 259 3.58 16.71 8.42
C LYS A 259 4.53 16.27 9.52
#